data_AF-A0A5B9W2U0-F1
#
_entry.id   AF-A0A5B9W2U0-F1
#
_cell.length_a   1.000
_cell.length_b   1.000
_cell.length_c   1.000
_cell.angle_alpha   90.00
_cell.angle_beta   90.00
_cell.angle_gamma   90.00
#
_symmetry.space_group_name_H-M   'P 1'
#
loop_
_entity.id
_entity.type
_entity.pdbx_description
1 polymer ?
#
loop_
_entity_poly.entity_id
_entity_poly.type
_entity_poly.pdbx_seq_one_letter_code
_entity_poly.pdbx_strand_id
1 'polypeptide(L)'
;MAGVKHLMEAVRQVLLREWDPIGVADNPACFDEYDRYARTICRYLEEGVDEFKLTAYLGQVQTVGMGLSRADAERDKLVARRLMALSV
;
A
#
# COMPACT_ATOMS: atom_id res chain seq x y z
N MET A 1 -1.56 10.75 20.29
CA MET A 1 -0.74 9.99 19.32
C MET A 1 -1.14 8.50 19.30
N ALA A 2 -2.44 8.19 19.15
CA ALA A 2 -2.95 6.82 19.03
C ALA A 2 -3.39 6.51 17.57
N GLY A 3 -3.91 7.50 16.84
CA GLY A 3 -4.40 7.31 15.46
C GLY A 3 -3.34 6.90 14.43
N VAL A 4 -2.12 7.43 14.51
CA VAL A 4 -1.07 7.17 13.49
C VAL A 4 -0.56 5.72 13.53
N LYS A 5 -0.46 5.11 14.72
CA LYS A 5 -0.09 3.69 14.84
C LYS A 5 -1.17 2.79 14.25
N HIS A 6 -2.44 3.13 14.46
CA HIS A 6 -3.57 2.37 13.90
C HIS A 6 -3.66 2.49 12.37
N LEU A 7 -3.38 3.68 11.80
CA LEU A 7 -3.36 3.85 10.34
C LEU A 7 -2.24 3.04 9.69
N MET A 8 -1.02 3.10 10.24
CA MET A 8 0.12 2.34 9.73
C MET A 8 -0.17 0.83 9.70
N GLU A 9 -0.74 0.30 10.78
CA GLU A 9 -1.06 -1.12 10.86
C GLU A 9 -2.19 -1.52 9.91
N ALA A 10 -3.24 -0.69 9.79
CA ALA A 10 -4.32 -0.91 8.83
C ALA A 10 -3.82 -0.90 7.38
N VAL A 11 -2.98 0.06 7.01
CA VAL A 11 -2.35 0.14 5.68
C VAL A 11 -1.50 -1.11 5.43
N ARG A 12 -0.66 -1.51 6.39
CA ARG A 12 0.16 -2.73 6.26
C ARG A 12 -0.70 -3.96 6.01
N GLN A 13 -1.80 -4.12 6.76
CA GLN A 13 -2.72 -5.25 6.59
C GLN A 13 -3.36 -5.28 5.20
N VAL A 14 -3.76 -4.13 4.66
CA VAL A 14 -4.29 -4.05 3.28
C VAL A 14 -3.21 -4.43 2.26
N LEU A 15 -1.98 -3.93 2.42
CA LEU A 15 -0.89 -4.26 1.51
C LEU A 15 -0.57 -5.77 1.51
N LEU A 16 -0.50 -6.39 2.69
CA LEU A 16 -0.18 -7.82 2.80
C LEU A 16 -1.33 -8.72 2.33
N ARG A 17 -2.59 -8.37 2.60
CA ARG A 17 -3.73 -9.27 2.35
C ARG A 17 -4.41 -9.06 1.01
N GLU A 18 -4.41 -7.84 0.49
CA GLU A 18 -5.22 -7.47 -0.68
C GLU A 18 -4.35 -7.10 -1.88
N TRP A 19 -3.12 -6.64 -1.66
CA TRP A 19 -2.26 -6.13 -2.73
C TRP A 19 -1.13 -7.09 -3.11
N ASP A 20 -0.35 -7.56 -2.13
CA ASP A 20 0.86 -8.39 -2.20
C ASP A 20 1.18 -9.02 -3.57
N PRO A 21 1.81 -8.26 -4.49
CA PRO A 21 2.04 -8.68 -5.87
C PRO A 21 3.07 -9.81 -6.00
N ILE A 22 3.87 -10.03 -4.96
CA ILE A 22 4.96 -11.02 -4.92
C ILE A 22 4.67 -12.22 -4.02
N GLY A 23 3.51 -12.26 -3.36
CA GLY A 23 3.04 -13.43 -2.61
C GLY A 23 3.84 -13.74 -1.34
N VAL A 24 4.33 -12.71 -0.63
CA VAL A 24 5.09 -12.86 0.61
C VAL A 24 4.26 -12.63 1.89
N ALA A 25 2.93 -12.52 1.77
CA ALA A 25 2.02 -12.36 2.90
C ALA A 25 2.13 -13.45 3.98
N ASP A 26 2.54 -14.67 3.58
CA ASP A 26 2.76 -15.80 4.48
C ASP A 26 4.20 -15.87 5.02
N ASN A 27 5.07 -14.92 4.64
CA ASN A 27 6.45 -14.85 5.08
C ASN A 27 6.68 -13.65 6.02
N PRO A 28 6.71 -13.87 7.35
CA PRO A 28 6.93 -12.81 8.33
C PRO A 28 8.24 -12.04 8.14
N ALA A 29 9.26 -12.65 7.52
CA ALA A 29 10.55 -12.01 7.28
C ALA A 29 10.51 -10.89 6.24
N CYS A 30 9.44 -10.80 5.45
CA CYS A 30 9.24 -9.76 4.44
C CYS A 30 8.27 -8.65 4.91
N PHE A 31 7.77 -8.72 6.14
CA PHE A 31 6.73 -7.79 6.61
C PHE A 31 7.26 -6.37 6.81
N ASP A 32 8.51 -6.23 7.25
CA ASP A 32 9.17 -4.94 7.45
C ASP A 32 9.58 -4.28 6.12
N GLU A 33 9.77 -5.06 5.05
CA GLU A 33 10.03 -4.53 3.70
C GLU A 33 8.86 -3.66 3.20
N TYR A 34 7.63 -4.04 3.54
CA TYR A 34 6.42 -3.28 3.19
C TYR A 34 6.25 -1.99 4.02
N ASP A 35 6.96 -1.83 5.15
CA ASP A 35 6.82 -0.66 6.02
C ASP A 35 7.26 0.64 5.35
N ARG A 36 8.19 0.55 4.40
CA ARG A 36 8.60 1.72 3.61
C ARG A 36 7.44 2.24 2.75
N TYR A 37 6.70 1.33 2.13
CA TYR A 37 5.57 1.67 1.28
C TYR A 37 4.38 2.12 2.13
N ALA A 38 4.09 1.41 3.21
CA ALA A 38 3.02 1.75 4.15
C ALA A 38 3.20 3.16 4.74
N ARG A 39 4.42 3.55 5.14
CA ARG A 39 4.71 4.93 5.61
C ARG A 39 4.43 5.99 4.55
N THR A 40 4.79 5.73 3.29
CA THR A 40 4.53 6.67 2.19
C THR A 40 3.04 6.83 1.94
N ILE A 41 2.29 5.72 1.98
CA ILE A 41 0.84 5.71 1.83
C ILE A 41 0.16 6.45 2.99
N CYS A 42 0.58 6.22 4.24
CA CYS A 42 0.04 6.95 5.39
C CYS A 42 0.17 8.47 5.19
N ARG A 43 1.36 8.94 4.78
CA ARG A 43 1.57 10.36 4.47
C ARG A 43 0.63 10.85 3.37
N TYR A 44 0.46 10.08 2.29
CA TYR A 44 -0.46 10.44 1.21
C TYR A 44 -1.92 10.50 1.63
N LEU A 45 -2.34 9.60 2.52
CA LEU A 45 -3.69 9.62 3.09
C LEU A 45 -3.88 10.86 3.99
N GLU A 46 -2.89 11.21 4.81
CA GLU A 46 -2.89 12.43 5.63
C GLU A 46 -2.90 13.71 4.79
N GLU A 47 -2.22 13.71 3.63
CA GLU A 47 -2.20 14.80 2.66
C GLU A 47 -3.49 14.89 1.82
N GLY A 48 -4.39 13.90 1.90
CA GLY A 48 -5.64 13.88 1.15
C GLY A 48 -5.46 13.72 -0.36
N VAL A 49 -4.48 12.92 -0.80
CA VAL A 49 -4.28 12.65 -2.24
C VAL A 49 -5.47 11.92 -2.86
N ASP A 50 -5.64 12.06 -4.17
CA ASP A 50 -6.69 11.35 -4.92
C ASP A 50 -6.37 9.87 -5.20
N GLU A 51 -7.40 9.13 -5.62
CA GLU A 51 -7.31 7.70 -6.01
C GLU A 51 -6.27 7.48 -7.12
N PHE A 52 -6.16 8.42 -8.07
CA PHE A 52 -5.26 8.29 -9.21
C PHE A 52 -3.80 8.28 -8.75
N LYS A 53 -3.42 9.20 -7.87
CA LYS A 53 -2.06 9.30 -7.33
C LYS A 53 -1.69 8.07 -6.51
N LEU A 54 -2.63 7.54 -5.73
CA LEU A 54 -2.38 6.34 -4.93
C LEU A 54 -2.28 5.08 -5.80
N THR A 55 -3.13 4.94 -6.82
CA THR A 55 -3.07 3.86 -7.82
C THR A 55 -1.73 3.88 -8.56
N ALA A 56 -1.30 5.05 -9.04
CA ALA A 56 -0.03 5.21 -9.74
C ALA A 56 1.17 4.88 -8.84
N TYR A 57 1.11 5.24 -7.56
CA TYR A 57 2.15 4.89 -6.60
C TYR A 57 2.28 3.38 -6.41
N LEU A 58 1.19 2.65 -6.23
CA LEU A 58 1.22 1.19 -6.10
C LEU A 58 1.83 0.52 -7.34
N GLY A 59 1.46 0.96 -8.54
CA GLY A 59 2.05 0.45 -9.77
C GLY A 59 3.56 0.76 -9.90
N GLN A 60 4.00 1.93 -9.41
CA GLN A 60 5.42 2.27 -9.35
C GLN A 60 6.17 1.37 -8.35
N VAL A 61 5.56 1.03 -7.20
CA VAL A 61 6.19 0.11 -6.26
C VAL A 61 6.37 -1.27 -6.88
N GLN A 62 5.36 -1.79 -7.60
CA GLN A 62 5.49 -3.07 -8.31
C GLN A 62 6.66 -3.07 -9.29
N THR A 63 6.72 -2.06 -10.16
CA THR A 63 7.67 -2.04 -11.27
C THR A 63 9.08 -1.61 -10.88
N VAL A 64 9.19 -0.58 -10.04
CA VAL A 64 10.48 0.00 -9.63
C VAL A 64 10.94 -0.54 -8.28
N GLY A 65 10.03 -0.69 -7.33
CA GLY A 65 10.35 -1.17 -5.99
C GLY A 65 10.61 -2.67 -5.94
N MET A 66 9.77 -3.47 -6.63
CA MET A 66 9.82 -4.93 -6.62
C MET A 66 10.40 -5.52 -7.91
N GLY A 67 10.61 -4.70 -8.95
CA GLY A 67 11.20 -5.15 -10.22
C GLY A 67 10.27 -5.98 -11.11
N LEU A 68 8.95 -5.91 -10.90
CA LEU A 68 7.98 -6.61 -11.73
C LEU A 68 7.89 -5.98 -13.14
N SER A 69 7.74 -6.81 -14.16
CA SER A 69 7.67 -6.34 -15.55
C SER A 69 6.42 -5.51 -15.86
N ARG A 70 5.36 -5.69 -15.08
CA ARG A 70 4.10 -4.95 -15.21
C ARG A 70 3.42 -4.82 -13.84
N ALA A 71 2.69 -3.72 -13.66
CA ALA A 71 1.77 -3.54 -12.56
C ALA A 71 0.38 -4.11 -12.91
N ASP A 72 -0.36 -4.56 -11.91
CA ASP A 72 -1.79 -4.87 -12.03
C ASP A 72 -2.63 -3.63 -11.71
N ALA A 73 -2.92 -2.83 -12.74
CA ALA A 73 -3.62 -1.55 -12.58
C ALA A 73 -5.04 -1.69 -12.00
N GLU A 74 -5.74 -2.79 -12.28
CA GLU A 74 -7.08 -3.02 -11.73
C GLU A 74 -7.01 -3.36 -10.23
N ARG A 75 -6.07 -4.23 -9.83
CA ARG A 75 -5.81 -4.50 -8.42
C ARG A 75 -5.36 -3.24 -7.69
N ASP A 76 -4.44 -2.47 -8.26
CA ASP A 76 -3.93 -1.23 -7.66
C ASP A 76 -5.05 -0.23 -7.40
N LYS A 77 -5.99 -0.10 -8.33
CA LYS A 77 -7.13 0.81 -8.19
C LYS A 77 -8.08 0.37 -7.07
N LEU A 78 -8.36 -0.93 -6.97
CA LEU A 78 -9.20 -1.47 -5.89
C LEU A 78 -8.53 -1.27 -4.52
N VAL A 79 -7.24 -1.56 -4.43
CA VAL A 79 -6.44 -1.37 -3.21
C VAL A 79 -6.35 0.11 -2.85
N ALA A 80 -6.15 1.01 -3.81
CA ALA A 80 -6.13 2.45 -3.58
C ALA A 80 -7.43 2.94 -2.93
N ARG A 81 -8.60 2.52 -3.45
CA ARG A 81 -9.90 2.83 -2.84
C ARG A 81 -10.02 2.30 -1.42
N ARG A 82 -9.55 1.08 -1.19
CA ARG A 82 -9.58 0.47 0.14
C ARG A 82 -8.73 1.25 1.14
N LEU A 83 -7.54 1.68 0.74
CA LEU A 83 -6.62 2.49 1.54
C LEU A 83 -7.21 3.87 1.85
N MET A 84 -7.83 4.53 0.87
CA MET A 84 -8.50 5.83 1.08
C MET A 84 -9.65 5.74 2.08
N ALA A 85 -10.33 4.59 2.17
CA ALA A 85 -11.38 4.35 3.15
C ALA A 85 -10.84 4.12 4.58
N LEU A 86 -9.53 4.14 4.81
CA LEU A 86 -8.92 4.04 6.15
C LEU A 86 -8.73 5.39 6.84
N SER A 87 -8.73 6.50 6.08
CA SER A 87 -8.46 7.85 6.58
C SER A 87 -9.72 8.69 6.82
N VAL A 88 -10.88 8.05 6.87
CA VAL A 88 -12.19 8.68 7.19
C VAL A 88 -12.40 8.87 8.68
#